data_AF-J3CF49-F1
#
_entry.id   AF-J3CF49-F1
#
_cell.length_a   1.000
_cell.length_b   1.000
_cell.length_c   1.000
_cell.angle_alpha   90.00
_cell.angle_beta   90.00
_cell.angle_gamma   90.00
#
_symmetry.space_group_name_H-M   'P 1'
#
loop_
_entity.id
_entity.type
_entity.pdbx_description
1 polymer ?
#
loop_
_entity_poly.entity_id
_entity_poly.type
_entity_poly.pdbx_seq_one_letter_code
_entity_poly.pdbx_strand_id
1 'polypeptide(L)'
;MSPTKYPVKDTAVWQKLKQVSLFRALKTHFRHMTTTLMNLGERPDSKLRQYSGVFTPLAQNDLPLICIVRNANNYIRAFLRHYRDLGVTRFIIVDDRSDDGTLEVLAAAKDVDLYVSDKTYLTTALGAHWRDALLGMYGHDHWYVSVDADEFLVFPGSETRSINDFIGDLESKGYNRCLAMMLDTYPPGALDAVQFHDDGKNSPFSVSSHFDGDSYTIKHERYGTAVRGGPRKRLFDRDMRQVKFPLFNADKATDYRRGSIHGLGPVIRNFVPVTSVLLHYRFSAHSVDEFRKTIEDYGETEHGGAHYSAILNSSEFSGSFSLAYHGSAQYKDSQDLIDRGFMMDLRS
;
A
#
# COMPACT_ATOMS: atom_id res chain seq x y z
N MET A 1 -14.05 -12.13 -17.80
CA MET A 1 -13.67 -10.92 -18.56
C MET A 1 -12.20 -11.02 -18.87
N SER A 2 -11.84 -10.86 -20.13
CA SER A 2 -10.45 -10.65 -20.57
C SER A 2 -9.85 -9.43 -19.85
N PRO A 3 -8.53 -9.42 -19.57
CA PRO A 3 -7.87 -8.24 -19.01
C PRO A 3 -8.10 -7.03 -19.91
N THR A 4 -8.48 -5.90 -19.32
CA THR A 4 -8.61 -4.61 -20.03
C THR A 4 -7.30 -3.85 -19.92
N LYS A 5 -6.87 -3.16 -20.99
CA LYS A 5 -5.68 -2.29 -20.93
C LYS A 5 -5.88 -1.20 -19.87
N TYR A 6 -4.82 -0.87 -19.16
CA TYR A 6 -4.80 0.13 -18.09
C TYR A 6 -3.54 1.00 -18.26
N PRO A 7 -3.59 2.33 -18.02
CA PRO A 7 -4.69 3.13 -17.45
C PRO A 7 -5.93 3.28 -18.35
N VAL A 8 -7.06 3.68 -17.76
CA VAL A 8 -8.38 3.76 -18.39
C VAL A 8 -8.95 5.17 -18.29
N LYS A 9 -9.13 5.85 -19.45
CA LYS A 9 -9.75 7.18 -19.52
C LYS A 9 -11.26 7.15 -19.71
N ASP A 10 -11.78 6.08 -20.31
CA ASP A 10 -13.19 5.98 -20.65
C ASP A 10 -14.04 5.65 -19.42
N THR A 11 -14.97 6.55 -19.10
CA THR A 11 -15.92 6.38 -17.98
C THR A 11 -16.79 5.13 -18.17
N ALA A 12 -17.11 4.73 -19.40
CA ALA A 12 -17.89 3.51 -19.64
C ALA A 12 -17.15 2.25 -19.19
N VAL A 13 -15.82 2.21 -19.32
CA VAL A 13 -14.99 1.12 -18.81
C VAL A 13 -14.99 1.11 -17.28
N TRP A 14 -14.91 2.27 -16.64
CA TRP A 14 -15.06 2.37 -15.18
C TRP A 14 -16.44 1.88 -14.70
N GLN A 15 -17.52 2.22 -15.40
CA GLN A 15 -18.86 1.74 -15.08
C GLN A 15 -18.97 0.21 -15.23
N LYS A 16 -18.37 -0.35 -16.28
CA LYS A 16 -18.30 -1.81 -16.46
C LYS A 16 -17.51 -2.49 -15.34
N LEU A 17 -16.41 -1.90 -14.89
CA LEU A 17 -15.62 -2.38 -13.75
C LEU A 17 -16.33 -2.21 -12.40
N LYS A 18 -17.40 -1.41 -12.30
CA LYS A 18 -18.24 -1.36 -11.10
C LYS A 18 -19.22 -2.53 -11.01
N GLN A 19 -19.53 -3.16 -12.15
CA GLN A 19 -20.54 -4.21 -12.22
C GLN A 19 -19.96 -5.58 -11.87
N VAL A 20 -20.31 -6.08 -10.69
CA VAL A 20 -20.03 -7.45 -10.28
C VAL A 20 -21.23 -8.33 -10.60
N SER A 21 -21.04 -9.38 -11.40
CA SER A 21 -22.13 -10.32 -11.68
C SER A 21 -22.61 -11.01 -10.40
N LEU A 22 -23.92 -11.27 -10.30
CA LEU A 22 -24.52 -11.96 -9.15
C LEU A 22 -23.81 -13.28 -8.81
N PHE A 23 -23.47 -14.06 -9.84
CA PHE A 23 -22.72 -15.31 -9.69
C PHE A 23 -21.34 -15.10 -9.02
N ARG A 24 -20.62 -14.03 -9.39
CA ARG A 24 -19.33 -13.70 -8.77
C ARG A 24 -19.51 -13.21 -7.35
N ALA A 25 -20.51 -12.38 -7.08
CA ALA A 25 -20.83 -11.92 -5.74
C ALA A 25 -21.12 -13.11 -4.82
N LEU A 26 -21.98 -14.04 -5.27
CA LEU A 26 -22.34 -15.25 -4.54
C LEU A 26 -21.12 -16.17 -4.32
N LYS A 27 -20.32 -16.44 -5.36
CA LYS A 27 -19.09 -17.24 -5.25
C LYS A 27 -18.08 -16.62 -4.28
N THR A 28 -17.96 -15.30 -4.28
CA THR A 28 -17.09 -14.57 -3.35
C THR A 28 -17.61 -14.65 -1.93
N HIS A 29 -18.91 -14.53 -1.74
CA HIS A 29 -19.57 -14.65 -0.44
C HIS A 29 -19.35 -16.04 0.17
N PHE A 30 -19.68 -17.12 -0.56
CA PHE A 30 -19.43 -18.49 -0.09
C PHE A 30 -17.97 -18.72 0.27
N ARG A 31 -17.05 -18.21 -0.54
CA ARG A 31 -15.62 -18.34 -0.26
C ARG A 31 -15.19 -17.55 0.97
N HIS A 32 -15.74 -16.36 1.19
CA HIS A 32 -15.46 -15.60 2.41
C HIS A 32 -15.98 -16.36 3.65
N MET A 33 -17.16 -16.99 3.54
CA MET A 33 -17.68 -17.86 4.59
C MET A 33 -16.76 -19.06 4.86
N THR A 34 -16.31 -19.77 3.82
CA THR A 34 -15.41 -20.91 4.01
C THR A 34 -14.06 -20.51 4.60
N THR A 35 -13.48 -19.39 4.17
CA THR A 35 -12.27 -18.84 4.81
C THR A 35 -12.52 -18.44 6.26
N THR A 36 -13.70 -17.90 6.57
CA THR A 36 -14.10 -17.60 7.96
C THR A 36 -14.13 -18.86 8.80
N LEU A 37 -14.76 -19.94 8.30
CA LEU A 37 -14.84 -21.24 8.99
C LEU A 37 -13.46 -21.86 9.22
N MET A 38 -12.57 -21.81 8.21
CA MET A 38 -11.19 -22.32 8.34
C MET A 38 -10.37 -21.52 9.35
N ASN A 39 -10.64 -20.21 9.48
CA ASN A 39 -9.95 -19.31 10.40
C ASN A 39 -10.68 -19.15 11.75
N LEU A 40 -11.58 -20.07 12.13
CA LEU A 40 -12.25 -20.04 13.45
C LEU A 40 -11.31 -20.37 14.64
N GLY A 41 -10.05 -20.71 14.38
CA GLY A 41 -9.05 -20.92 15.43
C GLY A 41 -8.79 -19.65 16.27
N GLU A 42 -8.15 -19.86 17.43
CA GLU A 42 -7.70 -18.79 18.31
C GLU A 42 -6.86 -17.76 17.54
N ARG A 43 -7.03 -16.48 17.86
CA ARG A 43 -6.18 -15.44 17.31
C ARG A 43 -4.77 -15.64 17.89
N PRO A 44 -3.75 -15.92 17.08
CA PRO A 44 -2.40 -16.09 17.59
C PRO A 44 -1.96 -14.80 18.29
N ASP A 45 -1.26 -14.96 19.41
CA ASP A 45 -0.80 -13.83 20.21
C ASP A 45 0.17 -12.96 19.39
N SER A 46 -0.23 -11.71 19.19
CA SER A 46 0.52 -10.70 18.44
C SER A 46 1.77 -10.23 19.19
N LYS A 47 1.83 -10.44 20.52
CA LYS A 47 2.92 -10.05 21.40
C LYS A 47 3.38 -8.59 21.19
N LEU A 48 2.43 -7.71 20.87
CA LEU A 48 2.70 -6.29 20.73
C LEU A 48 2.99 -5.70 22.11
N ARG A 49 4.13 -5.01 22.21
CA ARG A 49 4.54 -4.24 23.39
C ARG A 49 4.73 -2.80 22.98
N GLN A 50 4.09 -1.88 23.70
CA GLN A 50 4.32 -0.46 23.50
C GLN A 50 5.78 -0.12 23.81
N TYR A 51 6.46 0.50 22.85
CA TYR A 51 7.85 0.95 22.97
C TYR A 51 7.91 2.43 23.37
N SER A 52 7.10 3.27 22.73
CA SER A 52 6.97 4.69 23.05
C SER A 52 5.55 5.19 22.74
N GLY A 53 5.25 6.41 23.18
CA GLY A 53 3.89 6.94 23.22
C GLY A 53 3.09 6.42 24.42
N VAL A 54 1.82 6.79 24.49
CA VAL A 54 0.88 6.31 25.51
C VAL A 54 -0.39 5.88 24.80
N PHE A 55 -0.80 4.63 25.00
CA PHE A 55 -2.08 4.17 24.46
C PHE A 55 -3.21 5.02 25.04
N THR A 56 -3.93 5.69 24.15
CA THR A 56 -5.21 6.33 24.47
C THR A 56 -6.21 5.97 23.38
N PRO A 57 -7.48 5.75 23.71
CA PRO A 57 -8.52 5.50 22.72
C PRO A 57 -8.55 6.60 21.64
N LEU A 58 -8.93 6.23 20.42
CA LEU A 58 -9.12 7.18 19.33
C LEU A 58 -10.24 8.16 19.66
N ALA A 59 -10.00 9.45 19.42
CA ALA A 59 -11.03 10.47 19.43
C ALA A 59 -11.87 10.41 18.14
N GLN A 60 -13.06 11.03 18.18
CA GLN A 60 -13.97 11.11 17.02
C GLN A 60 -13.28 11.68 15.77
N ASN A 61 -12.40 12.67 15.96
CA ASN A 61 -11.72 13.38 14.88
C ASN A 61 -10.34 12.79 14.55
N ASP A 62 -9.96 11.67 15.18
CA ASP A 62 -8.69 11.04 14.85
C ASP A 62 -8.78 10.35 13.49
N LEU A 63 -7.75 10.57 12.67
CA LEU A 63 -7.48 9.80 11.47
C LEU A 63 -6.23 8.94 11.72
N PRO A 64 -6.40 7.70 12.21
CA PRO A 64 -5.28 6.80 12.47
C PRO A 64 -4.66 6.24 11.19
N LEU A 65 -3.33 6.10 11.21
CA LEU A 65 -2.57 5.36 10.21
C LEU A 65 -1.91 4.14 10.86
N ILE A 66 -2.05 2.97 10.25
CA ILE A 66 -1.35 1.75 10.66
C ILE A 66 -0.23 1.43 9.67
N CYS A 67 1.01 1.36 10.16
CA CYS A 67 2.18 0.95 9.38
C CYS A 67 2.96 -0.16 10.10
N ILE A 68 3.50 -1.11 9.35
CA ILE A 68 4.52 -2.03 9.84
C ILE A 68 5.80 -1.67 9.10
N VAL A 69 6.89 -1.53 9.84
CA VAL A 69 8.14 -0.99 9.29
C VAL A 69 9.32 -1.84 9.72
N ARG A 70 10.31 -1.95 8.84
CA ARG A 70 11.64 -2.47 9.12
C ARG A 70 12.61 -1.69 8.25
N ASN A 71 13.60 -1.08 8.86
CA ASN A 71 14.70 -0.39 8.18
C ASN A 71 14.24 0.62 7.10
N ALA A 72 13.47 1.62 7.51
CA ALA A 72 12.92 2.65 6.64
C ALA A 72 13.55 4.05 6.87
N ASN A 73 14.71 4.14 7.52
CA ASN A 73 15.30 5.43 7.90
C ASN A 73 15.59 6.32 6.68
N ASN A 74 15.74 5.70 5.49
CA ASN A 74 15.94 6.37 4.21
C ASN A 74 14.73 7.20 3.71
N TYR A 75 13.54 7.04 4.29
CA TYR A 75 12.32 7.76 3.85
C TYR A 75 11.24 7.94 4.93
N ILE A 76 11.46 7.48 6.17
CA ILE A 76 10.44 7.49 7.23
C ILE A 76 10.02 8.91 7.65
N ARG A 77 10.90 9.92 7.59
CA ARG A 77 10.55 11.30 7.92
C ARG A 77 9.71 11.91 6.80
N ALA A 78 10.06 11.63 5.55
CA ALA A 78 9.25 12.01 4.39
C ALA A 78 7.85 11.35 4.43
N PHE A 79 7.78 10.07 4.82
CA PHE A 79 6.53 9.35 5.06
C PHE A 79 5.67 10.02 6.12
N LEU A 80 6.23 10.30 7.31
CA LEU A 80 5.50 10.98 8.38
C LEU A 80 5.00 12.36 7.94
N ARG A 81 5.84 13.15 7.27
CA ARG A 81 5.44 14.46 6.74
C ARG A 81 4.27 14.34 5.76
N HIS A 82 4.39 13.46 4.76
CA HIS A 82 3.36 13.26 3.74
C HIS A 82 1.99 13.00 4.35
N TYR A 83 1.90 12.05 5.28
CA TYR A 83 0.62 11.70 5.89
C TYR A 83 0.12 12.75 6.88
N ARG A 84 1.00 13.50 7.57
CA ARG A 84 0.61 14.66 8.37
C ARG A 84 -0.01 15.75 7.50
N ASP A 85 0.60 16.05 6.36
CA ASP A 85 0.10 17.05 5.40
C ASP A 85 -1.28 16.63 4.85
N LEU A 86 -1.53 15.33 4.71
CA LEU A 86 -2.82 14.77 4.33
C LEU A 86 -3.86 14.72 5.48
N GLY A 87 -3.48 15.09 6.70
CA GLY A 87 -4.36 15.17 7.86
C GLY A 87 -4.42 13.92 8.74
N VAL A 88 -3.47 12.98 8.62
CA VAL A 88 -3.31 11.90 9.61
C VAL A 88 -2.92 12.50 10.96
N THR A 89 -3.70 12.20 11.99
CA THR A 89 -3.49 12.76 13.34
C THR A 89 -2.74 11.82 14.26
N ARG A 90 -2.72 10.52 13.95
CA ARG A 90 -2.15 9.50 14.82
C ARG A 90 -1.51 8.36 14.03
N PHE A 91 -0.25 8.09 14.31
CA PHE A 91 0.54 7.05 13.65
C PHE A 91 0.69 5.85 14.59
N ILE A 92 0.07 4.74 14.24
CA ILE A 92 0.12 3.48 14.97
C ILE A 92 1.12 2.58 14.22
N ILE A 93 2.34 2.48 14.72
CA ILE A 93 3.44 1.85 13.97
C ILE A 93 3.98 0.65 14.74
N VAL A 94 4.21 -0.46 14.02
CA VAL A 94 4.97 -1.60 14.53
C VAL A 94 6.34 -1.61 13.87
N ASP A 95 7.38 -1.49 14.67
CA ASP A 95 8.76 -1.70 14.22
C ASP A 95 9.14 -3.20 14.35
N ASP A 96 9.43 -3.84 13.22
CA ASP A 96 9.95 -5.21 13.17
C ASP A 96 11.48 -5.18 13.19
N ARG A 97 12.02 -4.81 14.36
CA ARG A 97 13.44 -4.95 14.73
C ARG A 97 14.37 -4.20 13.77
N SER A 98 14.08 -2.92 13.51
CA SER A 98 14.97 -2.08 12.74
C SER A 98 16.32 -1.89 13.44
N ASP A 99 17.37 -1.74 12.64
CA ASP A 99 18.76 -1.55 13.07
C ASP A 99 19.46 -0.36 12.36
N ASP A 100 18.70 0.46 11.64
CA ASP A 100 19.19 1.54 10.78
C ASP A 100 18.91 2.97 11.31
N GLY A 101 18.35 3.09 12.51
CA GLY A 101 17.90 4.37 13.09
C GLY A 101 16.40 4.63 12.99
N THR A 102 15.63 3.77 12.29
CA THR A 102 14.16 3.95 12.12
C THR A 102 13.44 4.05 13.47
N LEU A 103 13.78 3.18 14.41
CA LEU A 103 13.14 3.09 15.71
C LEU A 103 13.29 4.40 16.50
N GLU A 104 14.49 4.98 16.50
CA GLU A 104 14.81 6.23 17.19
C GLU A 104 14.07 7.43 16.58
N VAL A 105 13.98 7.48 15.25
CA VAL A 105 13.23 8.53 14.54
C VAL A 105 11.75 8.49 14.91
N LEU A 106 11.17 7.28 14.94
CA LEU A 106 9.77 7.08 15.28
C LEU A 106 9.48 7.37 16.76
N ALA A 107 10.35 6.91 17.67
CA ALA A 107 10.19 7.12 19.10
C ALA A 107 10.27 8.60 19.52
N ALA A 108 10.93 9.44 18.72
CA ALA A 108 11.01 10.88 18.95
C ALA A 108 9.75 11.65 18.50
N ALA A 109 8.88 11.03 17.70
CA ALA A 109 7.66 11.68 17.18
C ALA A 109 6.49 11.56 18.17
N LYS A 110 5.90 12.69 18.54
CA LYS A 110 4.87 12.77 19.61
C LYS A 110 3.50 12.21 19.21
N ASP A 111 3.24 12.14 17.92
CA ASP A 111 2.02 11.65 17.29
C ASP A 111 2.14 10.16 16.87
N VAL A 112 3.22 9.49 17.28
CA VAL A 112 3.46 8.07 17.02
C VAL A 112 3.22 7.24 18.28
N ASP A 113 2.30 6.28 18.19
CA ASP A 113 2.22 5.14 19.08
C ASP A 113 3.08 4.00 18.50
N LEU A 114 4.28 3.83 19.05
CA LEU A 114 5.24 2.87 18.55
C LEU A 114 5.16 1.56 19.32
N TYR A 115 5.01 0.46 18.61
CA TYR A 115 5.00 -0.89 19.13
C TYR A 115 6.18 -1.70 18.58
N VAL A 116 6.62 -2.67 19.36
CA VAL A 116 7.57 -3.71 18.96
C VAL A 116 7.00 -5.07 19.32
N SER A 117 7.56 -6.14 18.78
CA SER A 117 7.12 -7.52 19.04
C SER A 117 8.31 -8.47 19.12
N ASP A 118 8.15 -9.57 19.87
CA ASP A 118 9.08 -10.71 19.82
C ASP A 118 8.84 -11.62 18.60
N LYS A 119 7.74 -11.39 17.87
CA LYS A 119 7.42 -12.02 16.60
C LYS A 119 8.08 -11.27 15.45
N THR A 120 8.10 -11.92 14.30
CA THR A 120 8.58 -11.35 13.03
C THR A 120 7.43 -11.16 12.06
N TYR A 121 7.62 -10.29 11.07
CA TYR A 121 6.66 -10.06 9.98
C TYR A 121 6.19 -11.37 9.32
N LEU A 122 7.10 -12.32 9.08
CA LEU A 122 6.74 -13.64 8.53
C LEU A 122 5.87 -14.45 9.47
N THR A 123 6.27 -14.58 10.74
CA THR A 123 5.54 -15.40 11.72
C THR A 123 4.15 -14.83 12.07
N THR A 124 3.89 -13.58 11.69
CA THR A 124 2.62 -12.87 11.89
C THR A 124 1.75 -12.85 10.64
N ALA A 125 1.99 -13.79 9.73
CA ALA A 125 1.31 -13.90 8.44
C ALA A 125 1.44 -12.61 7.61
N LEU A 126 2.69 -12.18 7.40
CA LEU A 126 3.02 -10.93 6.70
C LEU A 126 2.39 -9.72 7.39
N GLY A 127 2.51 -9.67 8.72
CA GLY A 127 2.01 -8.57 9.53
C GLY A 127 0.49 -8.53 9.74
N ALA A 128 -0.28 -9.44 9.15
CA ALA A 128 -1.74 -9.47 9.28
C ALA A 128 -2.18 -9.57 10.75
N HIS A 129 -1.49 -10.39 11.56
CA HIS A 129 -1.83 -10.55 12.98
C HIS A 129 -1.61 -9.26 13.78
N TRP A 130 -0.55 -8.50 13.48
CA TRP A 130 -0.30 -7.21 14.12
C TRP A 130 -1.37 -6.19 13.74
N ARG A 131 -1.71 -6.06 12.45
CA ARG A 131 -2.76 -5.13 12.00
C ARG A 131 -4.11 -5.46 12.63
N ASP A 132 -4.49 -6.73 12.70
CA ASP A 132 -5.74 -7.16 13.37
C ASP A 132 -5.74 -6.91 14.88
N ALA A 133 -4.59 -7.09 15.54
CA ALA A 133 -4.46 -6.77 16.97
C ALA A 133 -4.62 -5.26 17.23
N LEU A 134 -3.99 -4.42 16.39
CA LEU A 134 -4.11 -2.97 16.49
C LEU A 134 -5.53 -2.48 16.23
N LEU A 135 -6.23 -3.01 15.21
CA LEU A 135 -7.66 -2.73 15.02
C LEU A 135 -8.49 -3.11 16.24
N GLY A 136 -8.17 -4.24 16.89
CA GLY A 136 -8.83 -4.66 18.12
C GLY A 136 -8.55 -3.75 19.32
N MET A 137 -7.33 -3.19 19.42
CA MET A 137 -6.93 -2.30 20.51
C MET A 137 -7.49 -0.88 20.35
N TYR A 138 -7.38 -0.30 19.15
CA TYR A 138 -7.80 1.07 18.86
C TYR A 138 -9.28 1.20 18.52
N GLY A 139 -9.92 0.08 18.18
CA GLY A 139 -11.36 0.00 18.00
C GLY A 139 -11.80 0.03 16.54
N HIS A 140 -13.09 -0.24 16.37
CA HIS A 140 -13.79 -0.22 15.09
C HIS A 140 -14.63 1.06 14.97
N ASP A 141 -15.31 1.21 13.84
CA ASP A 141 -16.16 2.35 13.48
C ASP A 141 -15.39 3.65 13.21
N HIS A 142 -14.12 3.52 12.81
CA HIS A 142 -13.24 4.60 12.35
C HIS A 142 -12.73 4.35 10.94
N TRP A 143 -12.41 5.42 10.21
CA TRP A 143 -11.58 5.32 9.01
C TRP A 143 -10.11 5.16 9.40
N TYR A 144 -9.44 4.21 8.76
CA TYR A 144 -8.01 3.94 8.95
C TYR A 144 -7.27 4.11 7.64
N VAL A 145 -6.08 4.70 7.72
CA VAL A 145 -5.05 4.57 6.69
C VAL A 145 -4.21 3.34 7.02
N SER A 146 -3.90 2.50 6.03
CA SER A 146 -3.04 1.32 6.20
C SER A 146 -2.13 1.13 5.00
N VAL A 147 -0.86 1.47 5.18
CA VAL A 147 0.14 1.49 4.11
C VAL A 147 1.44 0.85 4.59
N ASP A 148 2.34 0.57 3.66
CA ASP A 148 3.74 0.28 3.95
C ASP A 148 4.56 1.58 3.91
N ALA A 149 5.75 1.58 4.53
CA ALA A 149 6.52 2.81 4.73
C ALA A 149 7.05 3.43 3.42
N ASP A 150 7.16 2.65 2.35
CA ASP A 150 7.55 3.08 1.00
C ASP A 150 6.35 3.50 0.13
N GLU A 151 5.16 3.63 0.70
CA GLU A 151 3.92 3.94 -0.03
C GLU A 151 3.30 5.27 0.36
N PHE A 152 3.10 6.12 -0.64
CA PHE A 152 2.60 7.49 -0.49
C PHE A 152 1.27 7.65 -1.21
N LEU A 153 0.19 7.81 -0.45
CA LEU A 153 -1.16 7.94 -0.97
C LEU A 153 -1.35 9.26 -1.72
N VAL A 154 -1.88 9.17 -2.95
CA VAL A 154 -2.27 10.28 -3.82
C VAL A 154 -3.71 10.04 -4.25
N PHE A 155 -4.57 11.04 -4.07
CA PHE A 155 -6.00 10.99 -4.43
C PHE A 155 -6.40 12.29 -5.12
N PRO A 156 -7.60 12.39 -5.75
CA PRO A 156 -7.99 13.60 -6.47
C PRO A 156 -7.90 14.89 -5.65
N GLY A 157 -6.91 15.73 -5.99
CA GLY A 157 -6.61 17.00 -5.32
C GLY A 157 -5.82 16.88 -4.01
N SER A 158 -5.08 15.78 -3.79
CA SER A 158 -4.30 15.55 -2.56
C SER A 158 -3.23 16.60 -2.26
N GLU A 159 -2.86 17.43 -3.23
CA GLU A 159 -1.94 18.56 -3.05
C GLU A 159 -2.57 19.69 -2.20
N THR A 160 -3.89 19.78 -2.14
CA THR A 160 -4.61 20.87 -1.47
C THR A 160 -5.76 20.41 -0.58
N ARG A 161 -6.01 19.09 -0.50
CA ARG A 161 -7.14 18.49 0.23
C ARG A 161 -6.64 17.48 1.25
N SER A 162 -7.40 17.32 2.32
CA SER A 162 -7.17 16.31 3.35
C SER A 162 -7.77 14.96 2.95
N ILE A 163 -7.34 13.89 3.63
CA ILE A 163 -7.98 12.57 3.51
C ILE A 163 -9.45 12.62 3.96
N ASN A 164 -9.82 13.49 4.92
CA ASN A 164 -11.21 13.65 5.33
C ASN A 164 -12.11 14.16 4.19
N ASP A 165 -11.61 15.08 3.36
CA ASP A 165 -12.33 15.53 2.17
C ASP A 165 -12.54 14.37 1.18
N PHE A 166 -11.54 13.51 1.02
CA PHE A 166 -11.62 12.34 0.17
C PHE A 166 -12.52 11.23 0.73
N ILE A 167 -12.56 11.07 2.05
CA ILE A 167 -13.54 10.23 2.75
C ILE A 167 -14.96 10.69 2.41
N GLY A 168 -15.22 12.00 2.46
CA GLY A 168 -16.53 12.56 2.06
C GLY A 168 -16.92 12.22 0.62
N ASP A 169 -15.97 12.28 -0.32
CA ASP A 169 -16.20 11.86 -1.71
C ASP A 169 -16.55 10.37 -1.80
N LEU A 170 -15.81 9.51 -1.09
CA LEU A 170 -16.06 8.06 -1.05
C LEU A 170 -17.45 7.75 -0.49
N GLU A 171 -17.80 8.36 0.64
CA GLU A 171 -19.08 8.16 1.32
C GLU A 171 -20.25 8.64 0.45
N SER A 172 -20.11 9.78 -0.25
CA SER A 172 -21.14 10.29 -1.18
C SER A 172 -21.47 9.32 -2.31
N LYS A 173 -20.51 8.44 -2.68
CA LYS A 173 -20.68 7.39 -3.69
C LYS A 173 -20.96 6.01 -3.07
N GLY A 174 -21.14 5.93 -1.76
CA GLY A 174 -21.44 4.69 -1.02
C GLY A 174 -20.25 3.75 -0.84
N TYR A 175 -19.01 4.25 -0.99
CA TYR A 175 -17.81 3.46 -0.78
C TYR A 175 -17.34 3.56 0.67
N ASN A 176 -17.00 2.41 1.28
CA ASN A 176 -16.42 2.33 2.62
C ASN A 176 -14.93 1.95 2.61
N ARG A 177 -14.31 1.95 1.42
CA ARG A 177 -12.89 1.70 1.21
C ARG A 177 -12.46 2.25 -0.13
N CYS A 178 -11.22 2.68 -0.18
CA CYS A 178 -10.54 3.13 -1.37
C CYS A 178 -9.67 2.00 -1.92
N LEU A 179 -9.79 1.71 -3.22
CA LEU A 179 -8.82 0.87 -3.93
C LEU A 179 -7.78 1.78 -4.56
N ALA A 180 -6.53 1.56 -4.20
CA ALA A 180 -5.39 2.25 -4.78
C ALA A 180 -4.59 1.31 -5.67
N MET A 181 -4.14 1.79 -6.81
CA MET A 181 -3.07 1.11 -7.54
C MET A 181 -1.71 1.45 -6.94
N MET A 182 -0.81 0.48 -6.86
CA MET A 182 0.58 0.71 -6.50
C MET A 182 1.36 1.05 -7.77
N LEU A 183 1.83 2.28 -7.86
CA LEU A 183 2.61 2.78 -8.98
C LEU A 183 4.08 2.76 -8.60
N ASP A 184 4.79 1.71 -9.03
CA ASP A 184 6.23 1.58 -8.83
C ASP A 184 6.95 2.75 -9.50
N THR A 185 7.61 3.57 -8.69
CA THR A 185 8.40 4.71 -9.16
C THR A 185 9.88 4.35 -9.31
N TYR A 186 10.54 4.99 -10.26
CA TYR A 186 11.97 4.90 -10.53
C TYR A 186 12.56 6.23 -11.02
N PRO A 187 13.89 6.46 -10.93
CA PRO A 187 14.55 7.60 -11.56
C PRO A 187 14.41 7.60 -13.09
N PRO A 188 14.52 8.76 -13.76
CA PRO A 188 14.52 8.82 -15.23
C PRO A 188 15.70 8.10 -15.90
N GLY A 189 16.71 7.72 -15.13
CA GLY A 189 17.93 7.04 -15.60
C GLY A 189 18.30 5.89 -14.69
N ALA A 190 19.61 5.68 -14.52
CA ALA A 190 20.14 4.64 -13.65
C ALA A 190 19.63 4.76 -12.20
N LEU A 191 19.42 3.62 -11.54
CA LEU A 191 18.96 3.56 -10.15
C LEU A 191 19.90 4.28 -9.17
N ASP A 192 21.21 4.16 -9.39
CA ASP A 192 22.25 4.78 -8.56
C ASP A 192 22.64 6.21 -8.98
N ALA A 193 21.99 6.77 -10.00
CA ALA A 193 22.34 8.10 -10.51
C ALA A 193 22.14 9.20 -9.46
N VAL A 194 21.09 9.10 -8.64
CA VAL A 194 20.78 10.04 -7.57
C VAL A 194 20.21 9.28 -6.38
N GLN A 195 20.80 9.51 -5.21
CA GLN A 195 20.31 8.98 -3.94
C GLN A 195 19.37 10.00 -3.28
N PHE A 196 18.23 9.53 -2.78
CA PHE A 196 17.37 10.35 -1.91
C PHE A 196 18.00 10.42 -0.51
N HIS A 197 18.05 11.62 0.06
CA HIS A 197 18.44 11.83 1.44
C HIS A 197 17.25 12.38 2.21
N ASP A 198 16.74 11.62 3.18
CA ASP A 198 15.58 12.03 3.94
C ASP A 198 15.93 13.06 5.02
N ASP A 199 15.80 14.33 4.63
CA ASP A 199 15.92 15.49 5.50
C ASP A 199 14.60 15.86 6.21
N GLY A 200 13.54 15.07 6.00
CA GLY A 200 12.20 15.35 6.51
C GLY A 200 11.50 16.53 5.83
N LYS A 201 12.05 17.11 4.75
CA LYS A 201 11.45 18.22 3.99
C LYS A 201 11.15 17.88 2.54
N ASN A 202 12.01 17.10 1.90
CA ASN A 202 11.87 16.74 0.49
C ASN A 202 11.12 15.41 0.31
N SER A 203 10.53 15.23 -0.87
CA SER A 203 9.84 13.99 -1.26
C SER A 203 10.79 13.04 -1.98
N PRO A 204 10.72 11.71 -1.75
CA PRO A 204 11.52 10.74 -2.49
C PRO A 204 11.23 10.78 -4.01
N PHE A 205 10.06 11.28 -4.42
CA PHE A 205 9.70 11.43 -5.83
C PHE A 205 10.40 12.60 -6.53
N SER A 206 11.21 13.39 -5.80
CA SER A 206 12.15 14.34 -6.42
C SER A 206 13.28 13.64 -7.17
N VAL A 207 13.68 12.43 -6.74
CA VAL A 207 14.70 11.61 -7.41
C VAL A 207 14.10 10.41 -8.15
N SER A 208 13.01 9.85 -7.62
CA SER A 208 12.26 8.74 -8.23
C SER A 208 10.95 9.24 -8.82
N SER A 209 11.05 10.01 -9.89
CA SER A 209 9.91 10.76 -10.45
C SER A 209 9.17 10.04 -11.58
N HIS A 210 9.72 8.95 -12.12
CA HIS A 210 9.18 8.27 -13.30
C HIS A 210 8.47 6.98 -12.94
N PHE A 211 7.54 6.56 -13.79
CA PHE A 211 6.79 5.31 -13.67
C PHE A 211 6.34 4.81 -15.06
N ASP A 212 5.87 3.56 -15.15
CA ASP A 212 5.36 3.01 -16.42
C ASP A 212 4.00 3.65 -16.81
N GLY A 213 3.90 4.23 -18.00
CA GLY A 213 2.68 4.94 -18.42
C GLY A 213 1.57 4.04 -18.99
N ASP A 214 1.90 2.86 -19.51
CA ASP A 214 0.97 2.12 -20.39
C ASP A 214 1.08 0.58 -20.37
N SER A 215 1.85 0.03 -19.43
CA SER A 215 2.19 -1.41 -19.38
C SER A 215 1.31 -2.24 -18.43
N TYR A 216 0.11 -1.74 -18.10
CA TYR A 216 -0.77 -2.35 -17.12
C TYR A 216 -2.04 -2.95 -17.72
N THR A 217 -2.66 -3.85 -16.95
CA THR A 217 -3.99 -4.40 -17.23
C THR A 217 -4.83 -4.42 -15.95
N ILE A 218 -6.14 -4.25 -16.10
CA ILE A 218 -7.11 -4.30 -15.01
C ILE A 218 -8.15 -5.39 -15.26
N LYS A 219 -8.48 -6.15 -14.21
CA LYS A 219 -9.57 -7.15 -14.23
C LYS A 219 -10.05 -7.45 -12.83
N HIS A 220 -11.29 -7.95 -12.73
CA HIS A 220 -11.73 -8.56 -11.49
C HIS A 220 -11.13 -9.95 -11.29
N GLU A 221 -10.51 -10.17 -10.15
CA GLU A 221 -9.94 -11.45 -9.73
C GLU A 221 -10.74 -12.06 -8.58
N ARG A 222 -10.16 -13.11 -7.99
CA ARG A 222 -10.69 -13.81 -6.83
C ARG A 222 -11.01 -12.82 -5.70
N TYR A 223 -10.08 -11.98 -5.27
CA TYR A 223 -10.18 -11.18 -4.04
C TYR A 223 -10.60 -9.71 -4.22
N GLY A 224 -11.00 -9.31 -5.44
CA GLY A 224 -11.35 -7.93 -5.76
C GLY A 224 -10.94 -7.53 -7.16
N THR A 225 -11.07 -6.24 -7.48
CA THR A 225 -10.44 -5.63 -8.65
C THR A 225 -8.92 -5.67 -8.52
N ALA A 226 -8.22 -6.04 -9.58
CA ALA A 226 -6.76 -6.12 -9.59
C ALA A 226 -6.19 -5.41 -10.82
N VAL A 227 -5.17 -4.61 -10.58
CA VAL A 227 -4.25 -4.11 -11.62
C VAL A 227 -3.00 -4.98 -11.58
N ARG A 228 -2.45 -5.33 -12.76
CA ARG A 228 -1.17 -6.02 -12.90
C ARG A 228 -0.38 -5.46 -14.08
N GLY A 229 0.92 -5.74 -14.13
CA GLY A 229 1.82 -5.20 -15.15
C GLY A 229 2.90 -4.32 -14.54
N GLY A 230 3.26 -3.24 -15.23
CA GLY A 230 4.30 -2.32 -14.76
C GLY A 230 5.72 -2.85 -14.96
N PRO A 231 6.71 -2.17 -14.36
CA PRO A 231 8.12 -2.52 -14.54
C PRO A 231 8.42 -3.95 -14.08
N ARG A 232 7.73 -4.43 -13.03
CA ARG A 232 7.89 -5.79 -12.51
C ARG A 232 7.61 -6.86 -13.56
N LYS A 233 6.53 -6.71 -14.32
CA LYS A 233 6.18 -7.64 -15.39
C LYS A 233 7.05 -7.43 -16.62
N ARG A 234 7.22 -6.17 -17.02
CA ARG A 234 7.94 -5.79 -18.25
C ARG A 234 9.40 -6.24 -18.24
N LEU A 235 10.07 -6.12 -17.10
CA LEU A 235 11.52 -6.34 -16.99
C LEU A 235 11.88 -7.68 -16.34
N PHE A 236 11.02 -8.22 -15.48
CA PHE A 236 11.35 -9.41 -14.66
C PHE A 236 10.33 -10.55 -14.79
N ASP A 237 9.34 -10.44 -15.69
CA ASP A 237 8.24 -11.39 -15.87
C ASP A 237 7.45 -11.67 -14.57
N ARG A 238 7.39 -10.68 -13.67
CA ARG A 238 6.68 -10.77 -12.38
C ARG A 238 5.32 -10.10 -12.49
N ASP A 239 4.33 -10.86 -12.95
CA ASP A 239 2.95 -10.40 -13.09
C ASP A 239 2.21 -10.39 -11.73
N MET A 240 2.63 -9.53 -10.80
CA MET A 240 2.04 -9.41 -9.46
C MET A 240 0.80 -8.52 -9.44
N ARG A 241 -0.03 -8.67 -8.40
CA ARG A 241 -1.13 -7.71 -8.15
C ARG A 241 -0.55 -6.42 -7.58
N GLN A 242 -0.84 -5.31 -8.25
CA GLN A 242 -0.33 -3.97 -7.95
C GLN A 242 -1.45 -3.06 -7.44
N VAL A 243 -2.24 -3.54 -6.46
CA VAL A 243 -3.29 -2.74 -5.81
C VAL A 243 -3.37 -3.03 -4.31
N LYS A 244 -3.85 -2.06 -3.54
CA LYS A 244 -4.11 -2.15 -2.09
C LYS A 244 -5.37 -1.39 -1.70
N PHE A 245 -5.78 -1.56 -0.44
CA PHE A 245 -6.86 -0.78 0.17
C PHE A 245 -6.29 0.12 1.27
N PRO A 246 -5.62 1.24 0.92
CA PRO A 246 -4.89 2.04 1.88
C PRO A 246 -5.77 2.88 2.79
N LEU A 247 -7.05 3.05 2.46
CA LEU A 247 -8.01 3.83 3.25
C LEU A 247 -9.32 3.06 3.32
N PHE A 248 -9.81 2.78 4.53
CA PHE A 248 -11.04 2.02 4.74
C PHE A 248 -11.72 2.35 6.06
N ASN A 249 -13.04 2.25 6.09
CA ASN A 249 -13.83 2.27 7.31
C ASN A 249 -13.81 0.87 7.94
N ALA A 250 -13.21 0.77 9.13
CA ALA A 250 -13.02 -0.49 9.84
C ALA A 250 -14.23 -0.82 10.70
N ASP A 251 -15.12 -1.69 10.23
CA ASP A 251 -16.20 -2.24 11.05
C ASP A 251 -15.80 -3.57 11.72
N LYS A 252 -16.67 -4.14 12.55
CA LYS A 252 -16.44 -5.43 13.24
C LYS A 252 -16.20 -6.62 12.30
N ALA A 253 -16.55 -6.49 11.02
CA ALA A 253 -16.34 -7.53 10.02
C ALA A 253 -15.01 -7.36 9.27
N THR A 254 -14.31 -6.24 9.48
CA THR A 254 -13.06 -5.91 8.83
C THR A 254 -11.89 -6.62 9.51
N ASP A 255 -11.09 -7.33 8.72
CA ASP A 255 -9.86 -7.97 9.18
C ASP A 255 -8.90 -8.25 8.03
N TYR A 256 -7.63 -8.46 8.39
CA TYR A 256 -6.56 -8.90 7.50
C TYR A 256 -6.45 -10.42 7.47
N ARG A 257 -6.80 -11.14 8.55
CA ARG A 257 -6.71 -12.61 8.63
C ARG A 257 -7.48 -13.36 7.54
N ARG A 258 -8.68 -12.91 7.14
CA ARG A 258 -9.47 -13.52 6.05
C ARG A 258 -9.17 -12.88 4.68
N GLY A 259 -8.26 -11.90 4.65
CA GLY A 259 -7.88 -11.11 3.50
C GLY A 259 -6.37 -10.98 3.39
N SER A 260 -5.92 -9.79 3.01
CA SER A 260 -4.53 -9.32 3.13
C SER A 260 -4.52 -7.80 2.92
N ILE A 261 -3.35 -7.17 3.01
CA ILE A 261 -3.20 -5.76 2.63
C ILE A 261 -3.62 -5.47 1.17
N HIS A 262 -3.58 -6.48 0.29
CA HIS A 262 -4.02 -6.41 -1.11
C HIS A 262 -5.49 -6.85 -1.33
N GLY A 263 -6.23 -7.10 -0.25
CA GLY A 263 -7.58 -7.66 -0.33
C GLY A 263 -8.22 -7.83 1.05
N LEU A 264 -8.50 -6.70 1.71
CA LEU A 264 -9.05 -6.64 3.07
C LEU A 264 -10.38 -7.41 3.20
N GLY A 265 -10.61 -8.04 4.35
CA GLY A 265 -11.90 -8.63 4.70
C GLY A 265 -12.97 -7.56 4.94
N PRO A 266 -14.26 -7.88 4.73
CA PRO A 266 -14.81 -8.93 3.89
C PRO A 266 -14.51 -8.69 2.39
N VAL A 267 -13.97 -9.71 1.72
CA VAL A 267 -13.48 -9.58 0.32
C VAL A 267 -14.57 -9.27 -0.71
N ILE A 268 -15.85 -9.41 -0.35
CA ILE A 268 -16.99 -8.99 -1.17
C ILE A 268 -17.03 -7.47 -1.41
N ARG A 269 -16.39 -6.68 -0.55
CA ARG A 269 -16.34 -5.21 -0.65
C ARG A 269 -15.21 -4.71 -1.57
N ASN A 270 -14.37 -5.61 -2.08
CA ASN A 270 -13.12 -5.25 -2.79
C ASN A 270 -13.31 -5.04 -4.30
N PHE A 271 -14.56 -4.98 -4.78
CA PHE A 271 -14.89 -4.76 -6.19
C PHE A 271 -15.36 -3.33 -6.39
N VAL A 272 -14.44 -2.40 -6.16
CA VAL A 272 -14.63 -0.96 -6.33
C VAL A 272 -13.69 -0.46 -7.46
N PRO A 273 -13.96 0.71 -8.07
CA PRO A 273 -13.03 1.33 -9.02
C PRO A 273 -11.72 1.72 -8.32
N VAL A 274 -10.66 1.92 -9.09
CA VAL A 274 -9.42 2.53 -8.57
C VAL A 274 -9.67 4.03 -8.43
N THR A 275 -9.58 4.56 -7.21
CA THR A 275 -9.91 5.96 -6.89
C THR A 275 -8.74 6.73 -6.32
N SER A 276 -7.59 6.06 -6.16
CA SER A 276 -6.34 6.66 -5.72
C SER A 276 -5.14 5.88 -6.26
N VAL A 277 -3.96 6.41 -6.03
CA VAL A 277 -2.66 5.81 -6.33
C VAL A 277 -1.83 5.78 -5.06
N LEU A 278 -1.10 4.69 -4.83
CA LEU A 278 0.05 4.66 -3.92
C LEU A 278 1.28 4.82 -4.80
N LEU A 279 1.92 5.99 -4.72
CA LEU A 279 3.26 6.14 -5.28
C LEU A 279 4.18 5.27 -4.42
N HIS A 280 4.74 4.24 -5.05
CA HIS A 280 5.51 3.22 -4.38
C HIS A 280 6.99 3.45 -4.67
N TYR A 281 7.72 3.94 -3.66
CA TYR A 281 9.13 4.27 -3.74
C TYR A 281 9.97 2.98 -3.68
N ARG A 282 9.94 2.21 -4.77
CA ARG A 282 10.46 0.84 -4.76
C ARG A 282 11.77 0.62 -5.50
N PHE A 283 12.00 1.37 -6.57
CA PHE A 283 13.20 1.25 -7.40
C PHE A 283 14.01 2.54 -7.28
N SER A 284 15.09 2.50 -6.50
CA SER A 284 15.96 3.60 -6.13
C SER A 284 17.40 3.11 -5.96
N ALA A 285 18.32 4.02 -5.63
CA ALA A 285 19.71 3.69 -5.32
C ALA A 285 19.86 2.66 -4.19
N HIS A 286 18.90 2.59 -3.25
CA HIS A 286 18.94 1.66 -2.12
C HIS A 286 18.32 0.30 -2.41
N SER A 287 17.54 0.18 -3.50
CA SER A 287 16.70 -0.99 -3.74
C SER A 287 17.49 -2.29 -3.86
N VAL A 288 18.71 -2.24 -4.41
CA VAL A 288 19.52 -3.45 -4.55
C VAL A 288 19.85 -4.03 -3.17
N ASP A 289 20.27 -3.19 -2.22
CA ASP A 289 20.62 -3.63 -0.86
C ASP A 289 19.38 -3.96 -0.04
N GLU A 290 18.29 -3.19 -0.19
CA GLU A 290 17.00 -3.50 0.43
C GLU A 290 16.47 -4.86 -0.02
N PHE A 291 16.60 -5.19 -1.29
CA PHE A 291 16.14 -6.47 -1.84
C PHE A 291 16.97 -7.63 -1.31
N ARG A 292 18.29 -7.46 -1.19
CA ARG A 292 19.19 -8.46 -0.57
C ARG A 292 18.83 -8.70 0.89
N LYS A 293 18.71 -7.63 1.68
CA LYS A 293 18.30 -7.72 3.10
C LYS A 293 16.93 -8.37 3.26
N THR A 294 15.98 -8.06 2.38
CA THR A 294 14.65 -8.68 2.38
C THR A 294 14.74 -10.20 2.15
N ILE A 295 15.64 -10.67 1.30
CA ILE A 295 15.88 -12.10 1.07
C ILE A 295 16.58 -12.74 2.27
N GLU A 296 17.54 -12.06 2.88
CA GLU A 296 18.23 -12.55 4.09
C GLU A 296 17.27 -12.67 5.28
N ASP A 297 16.41 -11.67 5.47
CA ASP A 297 15.47 -11.59 6.59
C ASP A 297 14.29 -12.57 6.45
N TYR A 298 13.84 -12.80 5.21
CA TYR A 298 12.59 -13.53 4.97
C TYR A 298 12.75 -14.84 4.19
N GLY A 299 13.92 -15.10 3.60
CA GLY A 299 14.19 -16.28 2.80
C GLY A 299 13.79 -16.13 1.32
N GLU A 300 14.53 -16.82 0.46
CA GLU A 300 14.36 -16.78 -1.01
C GLU A 300 13.03 -17.35 -1.51
N THR A 301 12.38 -18.23 -0.73
CA THR A 301 11.15 -18.94 -1.17
C THR A 301 9.87 -18.31 -0.62
N GLU A 302 9.97 -17.42 0.37
CA GLU A 302 8.83 -16.82 1.05
C GLU A 302 8.38 -15.54 0.32
N HIS A 303 7.13 -15.52 -0.15
CA HIS A 303 6.43 -14.37 -0.74
C HIS A 303 7.33 -13.29 -1.39
N GLY A 304 7.51 -12.13 -0.76
CA GLY A 304 8.31 -11.02 -1.30
C GLY A 304 9.75 -11.41 -1.63
N GLY A 305 10.36 -12.31 -0.86
CA GLY A 305 11.72 -12.82 -1.09
C GLY A 305 11.87 -13.56 -2.42
N ALA A 306 10.89 -14.40 -2.81
CA ALA A 306 10.90 -15.06 -4.13
C ALA A 306 10.77 -14.07 -5.29
N HIS A 307 10.08 -12.95 -5.07
CA HIS A 307 10.00 -11.89 -6.06
C HIS A 307 11.31 -11.13 -6.18
N TYR A 308 11.93 -10.74 -5.07
CA TYR A 308 13.18 -9.98 -5.07
C TYR A 308 14.38 -10.83 -5.49
N SER A 309 14.38 -12.12 -5.16
CA SER A 309 15.37 -13.08 -5.65
C SER A 309 15.33 -13.16 -7.18
N ALA A 310 14.13 -13.24 -7.78
CA ALA A 310 14.00 -13.22 -9.23
C ALA A 310 14.50 -11.90 -9.87
N ILE A 311 14.29 -10.75 -9.21
CA ILE A 311 14.79 -9.46 -9.70
C ILE A 311 16.33 -9.42 -9.63
N LEU A 312 16.91 -9.79 -8.49
CA LEU A 312 18.36 -9.76 -8.28
C LEU A 312 19.11 -10.79 -9.13
N ASN A 313 18.45 -11.89 -9.51
CA ASN A 313 19.00 -12.89 -10.43
C ASN A 313 18.90 -12.47 -11.90
N SER A 314 18.22 -11.36 -12.22
CA SER A 314 18.27 -10.80 -13.57
C SER A 314 19.67 -10.25 -13.84
N SER A 315 20.31 -10.72 -14.91
CA SER A 315 21.64 -10.29 -15.33
C SER A 315 21.75 -8.79 -15.61
N GLU A 316 20.62 -8.13 -15.85
CA GLU A 316 20.56 -6.70 -16.16
C GLU A 316 20.41 -5.82 -14.92
N PHE A 317 19.89 -6.36 -13.80
CA PHE A 317 19.54 -5.55 -12.63
C PHE A 317 20.77 -5.22 -11.78
N SER A 318 21.15 -3.95 -11.81
CA SER A 318 22.31 -3.38 -11.11
C SER A 318 22.04 -1.91 -10.75
N GLY A 319 22.93 -1.26 -10.00
CA GLY A 319 22.82 0.19 -9.74
C GLY A 319 22.75 1.02 -11.03
N SER A 320 23.54 0.65 -12.04
CA SER A 320 23.55 1.31 -13.35
C SER A 320 22.32 1.03 -14.23
N PHE A 321 21.43 0.13 -13.80
CA PHE A 321 20.25 -0.25 -14.58
C PHE A 321 19.21 0.87 -14.59
N SER A 322 18.62 1.14 -15.75
CA SER A 322 17.50 2.08 -15.89
C SER A 322 16.23 1.32 -16.21
N LEU A 323 15.17 1.59 -15.45
CA LEU A 323 13.84 1.05 -15.74
C LEU A 323 13.10 1.88 -16.79
N ALA A 324 13.57 3.10 -17.07
CA ALA A 324 12.90 4.03 -17.96
C ALA A 324 12.86 3.51 -19.41
N TYR A 325 11.74 3.76 -20.09
CA TYR A 325 11.54 3.44 -21.51
C TYR A 325 10.68 4.53 -22.16
N HIS A 326 10.42 4.42 -23.47
CA HIS A 326 9.65 5.40 -24.23
C HIS A 326 8.22 5.66 -23.70
N GLY A 327 7.63 4.69 -22.97
CA GLY A 327 6.32 4.82 -22.35
C GLY A 327 6.37 5.24 -20.88
N SER A 328 7.55 5.52 -20.33
CA SER A 328 7.67 6.08 -18.98
C SER A 328 7.09 7.49 -18.93
N ALA A 329 6.41 7.81 -17.82
CA ALA A 329 5.87 9.14 -17.56
C ALA A 329 6.42 9.67 -16.24
N GLN A 330 6.58 10.99 -16.16
CA GLN A 330 6.96 11.68 -14.94
C GLN A 330 5.71 12.01 -14.12
N TYR A 331 5.76 11.73 -12.82
CA TYR A 331 4.77 12.18 -11.85
C TYR A 331 4.81 13.70 -11.69
N LYS A 332 3.64 14.34 -11.78
CA LYS A 332 3.48 15.79 -11.62
C LYS A 332 2.60 16.11 -10.43
N ASP A 333 1.36 15.62 -10.48
CA ASP A 333 0.33 15.83 -9.48
C ASP A 333 -0.80 14.79 -9.63
N SER A 334 -1.76 14.84 -8.73
CA SER A 334 -2.97 14.01 -8.76
C SER A 334 -3.82 14.23 -10.00
N GLN A 335 -3.82 15.42 -10.61
CA GLN A 335 -4.63 15.71 -11.79
C GLN A 335 -4.06 15.02 -13.04
N ASP A 336 -2.74 15.02 -13.23
CA ASP A 336 -2.08 14.28 -14.32
C ASP A 336 -2.38 12.78 -14.26
N LEU A 337 -2.44 12.19 -13.05
CA LEU A 337 -2.84 10.79 -12.87
C LEU A 337 -4.30 10.53 -13.26
N ILE A 338 -5.21 11.46 -12.98
CA ILE A 338 -6.62 11.39 -13.43
C ILE A 338 -6.69 11.49 -14.96
N ASP A 339 -6.04 12.50 -15.54
CA ASP A 339 -6.07 12.77 -16.98
C ASP A 339 -5.47 11.63 -17.80
N ARG A 340 -4.53 10.89 -17.22
CA ARG A 340 -3.96 9.65 -17.79
C ARG A 340 -4.85 8.42 -17.60
N GLY A 341 -5.76 8.44 -16.63
CA GLY A 341 -6.71 7.36 -16.34
C GLY A 341 -6.21 6.35 -15.30
N PHE A 342 -5.26 6.73 -14.44
CA PHE A 342 -4.74 5.90 -13.35
C PHE A 342 -5.64 5.89 -12.11
N MET A 343 -6.58 6.83 -12.00
CA MET A 343 -7.59 6.79 -10.96
C MET A 343 -8.84 7.55 -11.41
N MET A 344 -9.98 7.16 -10.87
CA MET A 344 -11.24 7.83 -11.09
C MET A 344 -11.37 9.03 -10.14
N ASP A 345 -11.77 10.18 -10.67
CA ASP A 345 -12.20 11.31 -9.86
C ASP A 345 -13.64 11.08 -9.37
N LEU A 346 -13.83 11.13 -8.05
CA LEU A 346 -15.14 10.96 -7.41
C LEU A 346 -15.87 12.28 -7.18
N ARG A 347 -15.22 13.42 -7.37
CA ARG A 347 -15.81 14.75 -7.17
C ARG A 347 -16.90 15.07 -8.20
N SER A 348 -16.81 14.46 -9.39
CA SER A 348 -17.75 14.64 -10.50
C SER A 348 -19.03 13.82 -10.39
#